data_AF-A0A317HEV3-F1
#
_entry.id   AF-A0A317HEV3-F1
#
_cell.length_a   1.000
_cell.length_b   1.000
_cell.length_c   1.000
_cell.angle_alpha   90.00
_cell.angle_beta   90.00
_cell.angle_gamma   90.00
#
_symmetry.space_group_name_H-M   'P 1'
#
loop_
_entity.id
_entity.type
_entity.pdbx_description
1 polymer ?
#
loop_
_entity_poly.entity_id
_entity_poly.type
_entity_poly.pdbx_seq_one_letter_code
_entity_poly.pdbx_strand_id
1 'polypeptide(L)'
;MDNVTLIRVVAGCLFVATICLPLYFLPSIIARGKRNAKAIFLLNLLAGWSVIGWVAALIWAIMNDAVPVIIQQSPSAAAQLCAHCGKYSPPGGKFCSICGQPFESAILARQ
;
A
#
# COMPACT_ATOMS: atom_id res chain seq x y z
N MET A 1 28.85 -17.29 -43.57
CA MET A 1 28.18 -17.91 -42.41
C MET A 1 27.30 -19.01 -42.97
N ASP A 2 27.62 -20.24 -42.64
CA ASP A 2 26.97 -21.43 -43.19
C ASP A 2 25.59 -21.58 -42.55
N ASN A 3 24.60 -22.05 -43.31
CA ASN A 3 23.22 -22.20 -42.82
C ASN A 3 23.17 -23.09 -41.56
N VAL A 4 24.09 -24.06 -41.45
CA VAL A 4 24.24 -24.93 -40.27
C VAL A 4 24.74 -24.16 -39.05
N THR A 5 25.72 -23.27 -39.24
CA THR A 5 26.25 -22.40 -38.19
C THR A 5 25.19 -21.41 -37.71
N LEU A 6 24.40 -20.86 -38.64
CA LEU A 6 23.25 -20.00 -38.33
C LEU A 6 22.21 -20.72 -37.47
N ILE A 7 21.81 -21.94 -37.85
CA ILE A 7 20.80 -22.73 -37.12
C ILE A 7 21.27 -23.04 -35.70
N ARG A 8 22.54 -23.41 -35.50
CA ARG A 8 23.09 -23.72 -34.18
C ARG A 8 23.11 -22.49 -33.27
N VAL A 9 23.48 -21.34 -33.80
CA VAL A 9 23.48 -20.08 -33.05
C VAL A 9 22.05 -19.67 -32.69
N VAL A 10 21.12 -19.69 -33.64
CA VAL A 10 19.72 -19.32 -33.41
C VAL A 10 19.06 -20.26 -32.39
N ALA A 11 19.27 -21.57 -32.51
CA ALA A 11 18.74 -22.54 -31.55
C ALA A 11 19.29 -22.32 -30.13
N GLY A 12 20.58 -22.00 -30.01
CA GLY A 12 21.20 -21.63 -28.72
C GLY A 12 20.59 -20.37 -28.11
N CYS A 13 20.43 -19.31 -28.91
CA CYS A 13 19.80 -18.07 -28.45
C CYS A 13 18.34 -18.28 -28.02
N LEU A 14 17.56 -19.05 -28.76
CA LEU A 14 16.17 -19.37 -28.43
C LEU A 14 16.07 -20.16 -27.12
N PHE A 15 16.94 -21.14 -26.90
CA PHE A 15 16.96 -21.92 -25.67
C PHE A 15 17.27 -21.05 -24.45
N VAL A 16 18.29 -20.20 -24.53
CA VAL A 16 18.64 -19.26 -23.45
C VAL A 16 17.52 -18.25 -23.20
N ALA A 17 16.94 -17.69 -24.26
CA ALA A 17 15.81 -16.76 -24.13
C ALA A 17 14.62 -17.43 -23.42
N THR A 18 14.30 -18.68 -23.72
CA THR A 18 13.16 -19.40 -23.12
C THR A 18 13.29 -19.55 -21.60
N ILE A 19 14.52 -19.67 -21.07
CA ILE A 19 14.79 -19.80 -19.64
C ILE A 19 14.95 -18.42 -18.97
N CYS A 20 15.69 -17.50 -19.59
CA CYS A 20 15.98 -16.19 -19.01
C CYS A 20 14.77 -15.24 -19.02
N LEU A 21 13.90 -15.30 -20.03
CA LEU A 21 12.75 -14.41 -20.15
C LEU A 21 11.72 -14.55 -19.00
N PRO A 22 11.28 -15.76 -18.60
CA PRO A 22 10.36 -15.89 -17.46
C PRO A 22 11.00 -15.51 -16.13
N LEU A 23 12.30 -15.77 -15.92
CA LEU A 23 13.04 -15.34 -14.73
C LEU A 23 13.15 -13.81 -14.65
N TYR A 24 13.27 -13.16 -15.80
CA TYR A 24 13.30 -11.71 -15.91
C TYR A 24 11.95 -11.07 -15.55
N PHE A 25 10.83 -11.71 -15.90
CA PHE A 25 9.49 -11.23 -15.55
C PHE A 25 9.00 -11.69 -14.18
N LEU A 26 9.79 -12.46 -13.43
CA LEU A 26 9.45 -12.97 -12.10
C LEU A 26 8.96 -11.88 -11.12
N PRO A 27 9.63 -10.73 -10.92
CA PRO A 27 9.13 -9.68 -10.04
C PRO A 27 7.78 -9.09 -10.50
N SER A 28 7.53 -9.03 -11.82
CA SER A 28 6.25 -8.58 -12.38
C SER A 28 5.12 -9.60 -12.14
N ILE A 29 5.43 -10.90 -12.14
CA ILE A 29 4.48 -11.97 -11.85
C ILE A 29 4.10 -11.97 -10.36
N ILE A 30 5.08 -11.79 -9.47
CA ILE A 30 4.87 -11.71 -8.02
C ILE A 30 4.01 -10.47 -7.64
N ALA A 31 4.20 -9.36 -8.35
CA ALA A 31 3.50 -8.11 -8.08
C ALA A 31 2.04 -8.06 -8.55
N ARG A 32 1.53 -9.07 -9.28
CA ARG A 32 0.25 -9.02 -10.02
C ARG A 32 -0.99 -8.74 -9.13
N GLY A 33 -0.92 -8.98 -7.83
CA GLY A 33 -1.99 -8.71 -6.86
C GLY A 33 -1.83 -7.44 -6.01
N LYS A 34 -0.74 -6.67 -6.18
CA LYS A 34 -0.45 -5.48 -5.36
C LYS A 34 -0.94 -4.21 -6.06
N ARG A 35 -1.28 -3.17 -5.29
CA ARG A 35 -1.65 -1.86 -5.87
C ARG A 35 -0.55 -1.27 -6.75
N ASN A 36 0.70 -1.58 -6.41
CA ASN A 36 1.89 -1.10 -7.12
C ASN A 36 2.32 -1.98 -8.31
N ALA A 37 1.49 -2.92 -8.75
CA ALA A 37 1.80 -3.84 -9.86
C ALA A 37 2.28 -3.14 -11.14
N LYS A 38 1.62 -2.03 -11.51
CA LYS A 38 1.96 -1.26 -12.71
C LYS A 38 3.33 -0.58 -12.60
N ALA A 39 3.68 -0.06 -11.42
CA ALA A 39 4.97 0.57 -11.17
C ALA A 39 6.10 -0.47 -11.20
N ILE A 40 5.88 -1.63 -10.60
CA ILE A 40 6.86 -2.73 -10.60
C ILE A 40 7.06 -3.29 -12.01
N PHE A 41 5.98 -3.42 -12.80
CA PHE A 41 6.07 -3.81 -14.21
C PHE A 41 6.86 -2.80 -15.05
N LEU A 42 6.59 -1.50 -14.88
CA LEU A 42 7.26 -0.45 -15.63
C LEU A 42 8.74 -0.34 -15.24
N LEU A 43 9.07 -0.50 -13.96
CA LEU A 43 10.45 -0.53 -13.47
C LEU A 43 11.19 -1.75 -14.00
N ASN A 44 10.55 -2.93 -14.03
CA ASN A 44 11.13 -4.13 -14.63
C ASN A 44 11.35 -3.98 -16.15
N LEU A 45 10.44 -3.28 -16.86
CA LEU A 45 10.56 -3.05 -18.30
C LEU A 45 11.64 -2.02 -18.66
N LEU A 46 11.71 -0.91 -17.92
CA LEU A 46 12.62 0.21 -18.22
C LEU A 46 14.01 0.01 -17.63
N ALA A 47 14.12 -0.67 -16.49
CA ALA A 47 15.37 -0.82 -15.74
C ALA A 47 15.83 -2.27 -15.58
N GLY A 48 15.07 -3.28 -16.03
CA GLY A 48 15.46 -4.67 -15.85
C GLY A 48 16.71 -5.07 -16.64
N TRP A 49 17.11 -4.29 -17.67
CA TRP A 49 18.40 -4.45 -18.35
C TRP A 49 19.60 -4.15 -17.44
N SER A 50 19.35 -3.48 -16.31
CA SER A 50 20.32 -3.30 -15.23
C SER A 50 20.00 -4.26 -14.08
N VAL A 51 21.03 -4.93 -13.56
CA VAL A 51 20.90 -5.83 -12.40
C VAL A 51 20.28 -5.09 -11.20
N ILE A 52 20.61 -3.80 -11.04
CA ILE A 52 20.09 -2.93 -9.98
C ILE A 52 18.58 -2.72 -10.13
N GLY A 53 18.09 -2.43 -11.35
CA GLY A 53 16.66 -2.25 -11.61
C GLY A 53 15.86 -3.53 -11.37
N TRP A 54 16.42 -4.69 -11.73
CA TRP A 54 15.79 -5.98 -11.43
C TRP A 54 15.68 -6.25 -9.92
N VAL A 55 16.76 -6.00 -9.16
CA VAL A 55 16.75 -6.17 -7.69
C VAL A 55 15.77 -5.19 -7.03
N ALA A 56 15.73 -3.94 -7.47
CA ALA A 56 14.78 -2.96 -6.95
C ALA A 56 13.31 -3.37 -7.22
N ALA A 57 13.02 -3.89 -8.41
CA ALA A 57 11.70 -4.44 -8.74
C ALA A 57 11.32 -5.62 -7.82
N LEU A 58 12.28 -6.50 -7.51
CA LEU A 58 12.07 -7.65 -6.63
C LEU A 58 11.79 -7.22 -5.18
N ILE A 59 12.59 -6.28 -4.65
CA ILE A 59 12.38 -5.73 -3.29
C ILE A 59 10.97 -5.14 -3.19
N TRP A 60 10.56 -4.37 -4.20
CA TRP A 60 9.26 -3.72 -4.20
C TRP A 60 8.10 -4.70 -4.40
N ALA A 61 8.30 -5.78 -5.17
CA ALA A 61 7.33 -6.86 -5.32
C ALA A 61 7.05 -7.60 -4.00
N ILE A 62 8.07 -7.73 -3.15
CA ILE A 62 7.97 -8.44 -1.86
C ILE A 62 7.45 -7.50 -0.76
N MET A 63 7.78 -6.20 -0.80
CA MET A 63 7.30 -5.22 0.18
C MET A 63 5.77 -5.18 0.28
N ASN A 64 5.25 -5.20 1.51
CA ASN A 64 3.81 -5.08 1.76
C ASN A 64 3.36 -3.63 1.65
N ASP A 65 2.18 -3.44 1.06
CA ASP A 65 1.54 -2.13 1.04
C ASP A 65 1.34 -1.70 2.50
N ALA A 66 1.86 -0.53 2.85
CA ALA A 66 1.62 0.04 4.17
C ALA A 66 0.11 0.16 4.36
N VAL A 67 -0.43 -0.52 5.37
CA VAL A 67 -1.83 -0.38 5.75
C VAL A 67 -2.03 1.11 6.06
N PRO A 68 -2.93 1.82 5.36
CA PRO A 68 -3.18 3.21 5.72
C PRO A 68 -3.63 3.21 7.17
N VAL A 69 -2.87 3.91 8.02
CA VAL A 69 -3.30 4.17 9.39
C VAL A 69 -4.50 5.09 9.28
N ILE A 70 -5.70 4.50 9.24
CA ILE A 70 -6.94 5.23 9.41
C ILE A 70 -6.89 5.71 10.85
N ILE A 71 -6.71 7.01 11.06
CA ILE A 71 -6.85 7.63 12.39
C ILE A 71 -8.31 7.44 12.80
N GLN A 72 -8.60 6.29 13.40
CA GLN A 72 -9.89 6.03 14.01
C GLN A 72 -9.89 6.90 15.27
N GLN A 73 -10.47 8.10 15.14
CA GLN A 73 -10.71 9.02 16.25
C GLN A 73 -11.73 8.38 17.18
N SER A 74 -11.29 7.37 17.95
CA SER A 74 -12.03 6.89 19.10
C SER A 74 -12.13 8.09 20.04
N PRO A 75 -13.33 8.51 20.46
CA PRO A 75 -13.44 9.54 21.45
C PRO A 75 -12.60 9.10 22.65
N SER A 76 -11.58 9.90 23.00
CA SER A 76 -10.84 9.73 24.25
C SER A 76 -11.87 9.48 25.35
N ALA A 77 -11.60 8.56 26.30
CA ALA A 77 -12.54 8.22 27.38
C ALA A 77 -13.00 9.44 28.20
N ALA A 78 -12.36 10.61 27.99
CA ALA A 78 -12.68 11.88 28.60
C ALA A 78 -13.47 12.85 27.68
N ALA A 79 -13.68 12.56 26.40
CA ALA A 79 -14.47 13.43 25.52
C ALA A 79 -15.97 13.31 25.86
N GLN A 80 -16.60 14.44 26.22
CA GLN A 80 -18.03 14.48 26.51
C GLN A 80 -18.81 14.79 25.23
N LEU A 81 -19.89 14.05 24.97
CA LEU A 81 -20.80 14.32 23.86
C LEU A 81 -21.84 15.36 24.29
N CYS A 82 -22.04 16.41 23.50
CA CYS A 82 -23.11 17.38 23.74
C CYS A 82 -24.46 16.82 23.25
N ALA A 83 -25.45 16.70 24.15
CA ALA A 83 -26.80 16.24 23.79
C ALA A 83 -27.56 17.18 22.84
N HIS A 84 -27.19 18.47 22.80
CA HIS A 84 -27.87 19.46 21.97
C HIS A 84 -27.33 19.53 20.53
N CYS A 85 -26.01 19.43 20.34
CA CYS A 85 -25.39 19.58 19.01
C CYS A 85 -24.74 18.29 18.46
N GLY A 86 -24.63 17.25 19.28
CA GLY A 86 -24.06 15.96 18.91
C GLY A 86 -22.53 15.97 18.70
N LYS A 87 -21.84 17.06 19.02
CA LYS A 87 -20.37 17.16 18.88
C LYS A 87 -19.66 16.77 20.19
N TYR A 88 -18.43 16.26 20.04
CA TYR A 88 -17.53 16.00 21.16
C TYR A 88 -16.85 17.28 21.63
N SER A 89 -16.74 17.44 22.94
CA SER A 89 -16.12 18.57 23.60
C SER A 89 -15.10 18.07 24.63
N PRO A 90 -14.06 18.84 24.96
CA PRO A 90 -13.08 18.45 25.96
C PRO A 90 -13.73 18.11 27.32
N PRO A 91 -13.18 17.13 28.06
CA PRO A 91 -13.61 16.78 29.41
C PRO A 91 -13.62 17.98 30.35
N GLY A 92 -14.57 18.00 31.27
CA GLY A 92 -14.60 18.93 32.40
C GLY A 92 -15.09 20.33 32.07
N GLY A 93 -15.46 20.60 30.81
CA GLY A 93 -16.19 21.82 30.47
C GLY A 93 -17.56 21.80 31.12
N LYS A 94 -18.01 22.93 31.67
CA LYS A 94 -19.41 23.09 32.13
C LYS A 94 -20.36 23.38 30.98
N PHE A 95 -19.84 23.91 29.87
CA PHE A 95 -20.57 24.31 28.67
C PHE A 95 -19.89 23.80 27.40
N CYS A 96 -20.69 23.49 26.38
CA CYS A 96 -20.18 23.10 25.07
C CYS A 96 -19.45 24.25 24.38
N SER A 97 -18.21 24.01 23.94
CA SER A 97 -17.39 24.99 23.23
C SER A 97 -17.90 25.35 21.83
N ILE A 98 -18.87 24.60 21.29
CA ILE A 98 -19.45 24.85 19.95
C ILE A 98 -20.82 25.52 20.02
N CYS A 99 -21.72 25.08 20.92
CA CYS A 99 -23.09 25.61 20.98
C CYS A 99 -23.44 26.38 22.25
N GLY A 100 -22.56 26.39 23.27
CA GLY A 100 -22.76 27.14 24.52
C GLY A 100 -23.72 26.52 25.54
N GLN A 101 -24.34 25.37 25.24
CA GLN A 101 -25.27 24.69 26.16
C GLN A 101 -24.53 23.97 27.30
N PRO A 102 -25.10 23.89 28.52
CA PRO A 102 -24.48 23.18 29.65
C PRO A 102 -24.51 21.65 29.48
N PHE A 103 -23.55 20.95 30.08
CA PHE A 103 -23.42 19.48 30.03
C PHE A 103 -24.18 18.72 31.14
N GLU A 104 -25.32 19.25 31.61
CA GLU A 104 -26.02 18.87 32.85
C GLU A 104 -26.39 17.36 33.01
N SER A 105 -26.26 16.52 31.99
CA SER A 105 -26.87 15.18 31.96
C SER A 105 -25.94 13.97 32.19
N ALA A 106 -24.72 14.13 32.72
CA ALA A 106 -23.84 12.97 32.97
C ALA A 106 -23.95 12.35 34.39
N ILE A 107 -24.53 13.06 35.37
CA ILE A 107 -24.58 12.60 36.78
C ILE A 107 -25.98 12.06 37.17
N LEU A 108 -27.05 12.44 36.47
CA LEU A 108 -28.43 12.06 36.83
C LEU A 108 -28.94 10.74 36.20
N ALA A 109 -28.18 10.09 35.32
CA ALA A 109 -28.59 8.81 34.72
C ALA A 109 -28.23 7.58 35.58
N ARG A 110 -27.84 7.78 36.84
CA ARG A 110 -27.47 6.71 37.79
C ARG A 110 -28.23 6.80 39.13
N GLN A 111 -29.27 7.63 39.21
CA GLN A 111 -30.20 7.68 40.35
C GLN A 111 -31.63 7.46 39.86
#